data_AF-A0A7S1WQJ3-F1
#
_entry.id   AF-A0A7S1WQJ3-F1
#
_cell.length_a   1.000
_cell.length_b   1.000
_cell.length_c   1.000
_cell.angle_alpha   90.00
_cell.angle_beta   90.00
_cell.angle_gamma   90.00
#
_symmetry.space_group_name_H-M   'P 1'
#
loop_
_entity.id
_entity.type
_entity.pdbx_description
1 polymer ?
#
loop_
_entity_poly.entity_id
_entity_poly.type
_entity_poly.pdbx_seq_one_letter_code
_entity_poly.pdbx_strand_id
1 'polypeptide(L)'
;ANNSLRGGFGFLDFSIAHIIADPSACTLTGRIDADTVYVYMRSASPAGTMVDVDLTCHLDGELTCGSTVDASTVGAANLRGGPAGERIYRIRAPDLSIVSFETCGSQLDATLSAYRFSGSSQVGPLLLQDANSTCGSAGGGSAGGASKTLAMPPEPLGEVLVVEGSGSAEGNFTIRTVCSYPPIRCGDTHHGSNAHLRSNYGSSSPEMIWTLSTGRGGTFSFDTCNSTFDTDIRLFDHNMSQLLYVDFVPATQCGGYRANFTVHRNAGEELNVLLEGWSTEFGDFSLTLSCSLD
;
A
#
# COMPACT_ATOMS: atom_id res chain seq x y z
N ALA A 1 41.20 6.81 45.85
CA ALA A 1 41.14 5.90 44.69
C ALA A 1 39.87 6.21 43.92
N ASN A 2 39.97 7.08 42.90
CA ASN A 2 38.85 7.47 42.05
C ASN A 2 39.07 6.85 40.68
N ASN A 3 38.16 5.98 40.26
CA ASN A 3 38.16 5.33 38.95
C ASN A 3 37.76 6.34 37.86
N SER A 4 38.60 6.47 36.84
CA SER A 4 38.29 7.17 35.60
C SER A 4 37.67 6.18 34.62
N LEU A 5 36.42 6.43 34.19
CA LEU A 5 35.84 5.77 33.01
C LEU A 5 36.12 6.68 31.80
N ARG A 6 37.07 6.27 30.95
CA ARG A 6 37.26 6.87 29.62
C ARG A 6 36.27 6.20 28.65
N GLY A 7 35.19 6.90 28.30
CA GLY A 7 34.38 6.58 27.12
C GLY A 7 35.03 7.17 25.88
N GLY A 8 35.46 6.33 24.94
CA GLY A 8 35.96 6.78 23.64
C GLY A 8 34.80 7.22 22.75
N PHE A 9 34.86 8.45 22.26
CA PHE A 9 33.99 8.90 21.16
C PHE A 9 34.61 8.43 19.85
N GLY A 10 34.00 7.42 19.22
CA GLY A 10 34.31 7.07 17.83
C GLY A 10 33.51 8.00 16.91
N PHE A 11 34.20 8.67 15.99
CA PHE A 11 33.55 9.42 14.91
C PHE A 11 33.25 8.44 13.77
N LEU A 12 31.99 8.30 13.39
CA LEU A 12 31.57 7.62 12.17
C LEU A 12 31.34 8.70 11.12
N ASP A 13 32.07 8.59 10.01
CA ASP A 13 31.96 9.47 8.85
C ASP A 13 30.76 8.99 8.02
N PHE A 14 29.66 9.76 8.01
CA PHE A 14 28.50 9.47 7.18
C PHE A 14 28.52 10.40 5.97
N SER A 15 28.47 9.83 4.76
CA SER A 15 28.15 10.59 3.56
C SER A 15 26.64 10.85 3.56
N ILE A 16 26.22 12.03 4.03
CA ILE A 16 24.81 12.42 4.09
C ILE A 16 24.39 12.92 2.70
N ALA A 17 23.49 12.19 2.05
CA ALA A 17 22.71 12.73 0.94
C ALA A 17 21.79 13.84 1.48
N HIS A 18 21.78 15.00 0.81
CA HIS A 18 20.97 16.19 1.11
C HIS A 18 19.69 15.91 1.91
N ILE A 19 19.64 16.38 3.16
CA ILE A 19 18.41 16.46 3.94
C ILE A 19 17.89 17.90 3.81
N ILE A 20 16.88 18.11 2.97
CA ILE A 20 16.09 19.35 2.98
C ILE A 20 14.95 19.12 3.98
N ALA A 21 15.19 19.44 5.25
CA ALA A 21 14.13 19.49 6.25
C ALA A 21 13.57 20.92 6.30
N ASP A 22 12.26 21.07 6.14
CA ASP A 22 11.58 22.33 6.44
C ASP A 22 11.57 22.54 7.97
N PRO A 23 12.24 23.57 8.51
CA PRO A 23 12.36 23.78 9.95
C PRO A 23 11.05 24.20 10.63
N SER A 24 9.97 24.47 9.89
CA SER A 24 8.66 24.81 10.46
C SER A 24 7.78 23.60 10.79
N ALA A 25 8.09 22.42 10.24
CA ALA A 25 7.26 21.21 10.38
C ALA A 25 7.89 20.10 11.26
N CYS A 26 9.12 20.30 11.77
CA CYS A 26 9.82 19.30 12.57
C CYS A 26 10.60 19.97 13.70
N THR A 27 10.16 19.82 14.96
CA THR A 27 11.02 20.13 16.11
C THR A 27 12.04 19.01 16.28
N LEU A 28 13.07 19.00 15.43
CA LEU A 28 14.23 18.16 15.67
C LEU A 28 14.95 18.72 16.91
N THR A 29 14.96 17.98 18.02
CA THR A 29 15.80 18.34 19.17
C THR A 29 17.24 17.95 18.86
N GLY A 30 17.91 18.79 18.07
CA GLY A 30 19.28 18.63 17.64
C GLY A 30 19.96 19.97 17.45
N ARG A 31 21.27 20.02 17.66
CA ARG A 31 22.07 21.21 17.38
C ARG A 31 22.41 21.21 15.90
N ILE A 32 22.08 22.30 15.22
CA ILE A 32 22.47 22.56 13.83
C ILE A 32 23.68 23.49 13.89
N ASP A 33 24.85 23.01 13.46
CA ASP A 33 25.98 23.88 13.11
C ASP A 33 26.07 23.91 11.56
N ALA A 34 26.74 24.94 11.01
CA ALA A 34 26.60 25.41 9.62
C ALA A 34 26.59 24.35 8.50
N ASP A 35 27.21 23.19 8.71
CA ASP A 35 27.32 22.12 7.71
C ASP A 35 27.02 20.71 8.26
N THR A 36 26.40 20.56 9.44
CA THR A 36 26.16 19.24 10.05
C THR A 36 24.90 19.21 10.93
N VAL A 37 24.00 18.26 10.66
CA VAL A 37 22.83 17.97 11.51
C VAL A 37 23.17 16.83 12.47
N TYR A 38 23.22 17.11 13.77
CA TYR A 38 23.40 16.09 14.81
C TYR A 38 22.03 15.58 15.28
N VAL A 39 21.65 14.36 14.87
CA VAL A 39 20.46 13.67 15.39
C VAL A 39 20.88 12.79 16.58
N TYR A 40 20.53 13.20 17.80
CA TYR A 40 20.81 12.40 19.00
C TYR A 40 19.70 11.38 19.22
N MET A 41 19.96 10.12 18.88
CA MET A 41 19.09 9.01 19.25
C MET A 41 19.70 8.25 20.43
N ARG A 42 19.00 8.19 21.57
CA ARG A 42 19.34 7.25 22.64
C ARG A 42 18.89 5.85 22.21
N SER A 43 19.81 5.10 21.61
CA SER A 43 19.62 3.69 21.30
C SER A 43 20.74 2.89 21.97
N ALA A 44 20.37 1.85 22.71
CA ALA A 44 21.28 0.86 23.29
C ALA A 44 21.57 -0.28 22.28
N SER A 45 21.76 0.06 21.01
CA SER A 45 22.00 -0.91 19.92
C SER A 45 23.49 -1.02 19.58
N PRO A 46 24.01 -2.19 19.18
CA PRO A 46 25.40 -2.36 18.74
C PRO A 46 25.74 -1.50 17.52
N ALA A 47 27.01 -1.10 17.42
CA ALA A 47 27.54 -0.33 16.30
C ALA A 47 27.28 -1.05 14.95
N GLY A 48 26.71 -0.31 13.99
CA GLY A 48 26.45 -0.81 12.63
C GLY A 48 24.97 -0.97 12.25
N THR A 49 24.02 -0.61 13.12
CA THR A 49 22.61 -0.55 12.72
C THR A 49 22.36 0.73 11.91
N MET A 50 21.94 0.60 10.64
CA MET A 50 21.33 1.73 9.94
C MET A 50 20.05 2.09 10.69
N VAL A 51 19.95 3.33 11.14
CA VAL A 51 18.72 3.86 11.70
C VAL A 51 18.07 4.68 10.61
N ASP A 52 16.96 4.17 10.08
CA ASP A 52 16.09 4.96 9.21
C ASP A 52 15.59 6.16 10.03
N VAL A 53 16.07 7.35 9.68
CA VAL A 53 15.52 8.60 10.20
C VAL A 53 14.26 8.85 9.39
N ASP A 54 13.17 8.28 9.88
CA ASP A 54 11.83 8.43 9.33
C ASP A 54 11.41 9.91 9.48
N LEU A 55 11.49 10.68 8.39
CA LEU A 55 11.04 12.07 8.31
C LEU A 55 9.50 12.19 8.27
N THR A 56 8.77 11.20 8.80
CA THR A 56 7.31 11.19 8.99
C THR A 56 6.89 11.82 10.34
N CYS A 57 7.51 12.93 10.72
CA CYS A 57 7.39 13.52 12.07
C CYS A 57 6.00 14.08 12.45
N HIS A 58 4.96 13.85 11.66
CA HIS A 58 3.58 14.05 12.10
C HIS A 58 2.67 13.02 11.43
N LEU A 59 2.71 11.77 11.90
CA LEU A 59 1.67 10.80 11.59
C LEU A 59 0.65 10.81 12.73
N ASP A 60 -0.60 11.07 12.39
CA ASP A 60 -1.74 10.93 13.30
C ASP A 60 -2.13 9.47 13.51
N GLY A 61 -1.69 8.57 12.62
CA GLY A 61 -1.90 7.13 12.76
C GLY A 61 -1.63 6.37 11.47
N GLU A 62 -2.19 5.16 11.42
CA GLU A 62 -2.09 4.27 10.26
C GLU A 62 -3.49 3.88 9.77
N LEU A 63 -3.66 3.81 8.46
CA LEU A 63 -4.86 3.31 7.79
C LEU A 63 -4.57 1.94 7.21
N THR A 64 -5.27 0.94 7.72
CA THR A 64 -5.24 -0.44 7.19
C THR A 64 -6.55 -0.75 6.47
N CYS A 65 -6.51 -1.77 5.61
CA CYS A 65 -7.71 -2.25 4.92
C CYS A 65 -8.82 -2.64 5.92
N GLY A 66 -10.03 -2.14 5.70
CA GLY A 66 -11.18 -2.34 6.58
C GLY A 66 -11.24 -1.40 7.78
N SER A 67 -10.21 -0.57 8.01
CA SER A 67 -10.22 0.39 9.13
C SER A 67 -11.26 1.50 8.93
N THR A 68 -11.77 2.01 10.05
CA THR A 68 -12.54 3.25 10.12
C THR A 68 -11.92 4.13 11.19
N VAL A 69 -11.64 5.39 10.84
CA VAL A 69 -11.02 6.38 11.73
C VAL A 69 -11.94 7.57 11.85
N ASP A 70 -12.31 7.93 13.08
CA ASP A 70 -13.00 9.17 13.41
C ASP A 70 -12.00 10.17 13.98
N ALA A 71 -11.93 11.36 13.39
CA ALA A 71 -10.97 12.39 13.79
C ALA A 71 -11.50 13.79 13.49
N SER A 72 -10.66 14.80 13.76
CA SER A 72 -10.99 16.20 13.56
C SER A 72 -9.77 16.98 13.07
N THR A 73 -9.98 17.86 12.09
CA THR A 73 -8.97 18.85 11.66
C THR A 73 -8.95 20.11 12.52
N VAL A 74 -9.90 20.28 13.46
CA VAL A 74 -10.02 21.51 14.27
C VAL A 74 -8.77 21.74 15.12
N GLY A 75 -8.10 22.86 14.88
CA GLY A 75 -6.87 23.25 15.58
C GLY A 75 -5.68 22.35 15.28
N ALA A 76 -5.76 21.50 14.25
CA ALA A 76 -4.60 20.75 13.76
C ALA A 76 -3.63 21.71 13.06
N ALA A 77 -2.36 21.33 13.02
CA ALA A 77 -1.38 22.06 12.24
C ALA A 77 -1.69 21.91 10.75
N ASN A 78 -1.22 22.88 9.97
CA ASN A 78 -1.18 22.83 8.52
C ASN A 78 0.28 22.64 8.12
N LEU A 79 0.66 21.42 7.74
CA LEU A 79 2.03 21.06 7.38
C LEU A 79 2.17 20.78 5.88
N ARG A 80 1.10 20.36 5.20
CA ARG A 80 1.00 20.05 3.78
C ARG A 80 -0.36 20.51 3.23
N GLY A 81 -0.43 20.77 1.92
CA GLY A 81 -1.71 21.09 1.25
C GLY A 81 -2.14 22.56 1.32
N GLY A 82 -3.45 22.78 1.52
CA GLY A 82 -4.15 24.07 1.56
C GLY A 82 -4.06 24.76 2.93
N PRO A 83 -4.84 25.83 3.21
CA PRO A 83 -4.70 26.63 4.43
C PRO A 83 -5.37 26.05 5.70
N ALA A 84 -6.19 25.00 5.60
CA ALA A 84 -6.84 24.35 6.75
C ALA A 84 -5.88 23.50 7.60
N GLY A 85 -6.24 23.22 8.85
CA GLY A 85 -5.61 22.14 9.63
C GLY A 85 -5.78 20.78 8.93
N GLU A 86 -4.78 19.92 9.06
CA GLU A 86 -4.76 18.61 8.39
C GLU A 86 -4.50 17.44 9.34
N ARG A 87 -4.80 16.24 8.85
CA ARG A 87 -4.39 14.97 9.45
C ARG A 87 -3.63 14.14 8.45
N ILE A 88 -2.56 13.51 8.88
CA ILE A 88 -1.66 12.73 8.03
C ILE A 88 -1.62 11.30 8.55
N TYR A 89 -1.99 10.35 7.71
CA TYR A 89 -1.99 8.94 8.04
C TYR A 89 -1.05 8.16 7.15
N ARG A 90 -0.33 7.19 7.71
CA ARG A 90 0.40 6.20 6.91
C ARG A 90 -0.56 5.17 6.36
N ILE A 91 -0.48 4.88 5.08
CA ILE A 91 -1.30 3.84 4.44
C ILE A 91 -0.56 2.49 4.55
N ARG A 92 -1.24 1.47 5.07
CA ARG A 92 -0.77 0.08 5.10
C ARG A 92 -1.79 -0.82 4.43
N ALA A 93 -1.57 -1.09 3.15
CA ALA A 93 -2.36 -2.02 2.36
C ALA A 93 -1.49 -3.15 1.79
N PRO A 94 -2.09 -4.29 1.41
CA PRO A 94 -1.42 -5.32 0.59
C PRO A 94 -0.89 -4.70 -0.70
N ASP A 95 0.20 -5.25 -1.22
CA ASP A 95 0.78 -4.76 -2.48
C ASP A 95 -0.20 -4.92 -3.63
N LEU A 96 -0.18 -3.96 -4.56
CA LEU A 96 -1.07 -3.91 -5.74
C LEU A 96 -2.57 -3.91 -5.43
N SER A 97 -2.96 -3.65 -4.19
CA SER A 97 -4.34 -3.39 -3.87
C SER A 97 -4.79 -2.02 -4.38
N ILE A 98 -6.03 -1.96 -4.82
CA ILE A 98 -6.77 -0.72 -5.02
C ILE A 98 -7.33 -0.33 -3.65
N VAL A 99 -6.88 0.80 -3.12
CA VAL A 99 -7.29 1.34 -1.82
C VAL A 99 -8.24 2.50 -2.03
N SER A 100 -9.47 2.37 -1.56
CA SER A 100 -10.46 3.44 -1.52
C SER A 100 -10.57 4.03 -0.12
N PHE A 101 -10.57 5.35 -0.05
CA PHE A 101 -10.83 6.14 1.15
C PHE A 101 -12.19 6.83 0.99
N GLU A 102 -13.11 6.56 1.91
CA GLU A 102 -14.44 7.12 1.93
C GLU A 102 -14.62 7.99 3.17
N THR A 103 -14.97 9.26 2.97
CA THR A 103 -15.35 10.19 4.05
C THR A 103 -16.84 10.49 4.07
N CYS A 104 -17.63 9.67 3.39
CA CYS A 104 -19.08 9.81 3.32
C CYS A 104 -19.72 9.79 4.71
N GLY A 105 -20.60 10.77 4.97
CA GLY A 105 -21.23 10.95 6.28
C GLY A 105 -20.45 11.86 7.24
N SER A 106 -19.27 12.36 6.84
CA SER A 106 -18.53 13.37 7.59
C SER A 106 -19.29 14.70 7.64
N GLN A 107 -18.92 15.54 8.62
CA GLN A 107 -19.41 16.93 8.70
C GLN A 107 -18.48 17.90 7.96
N LEU A 108 -17.25 17.44 7.65
CA LEU A 108 -16.23 18.16 6.93
C LEU A 108 -16.33 17.84 5.43
N ASP A 109 -16.42 18.88 4.60
CA ASP A 109 -16.11 18.78 3.18
C ASP A 109 -14.59 18.59 3.02
N ALA A 110 -14.17 17.33 2.93
CA ALA A 110 -12.78 16.93 3.04
C ALA A 110 -12.10 16.85 1.67
N THR A 111 -10.90 17.43 1.56
CA THR A 111 -9.96 17.17 0.49
C THR A 111 -9.02 16.05 0.91
N LEU A 112 -8.86 15.05 0.04
CA LEU A 112 -7.97 13.90 0.25
C LEU A 112 -6.79 13.99 -0.71
N SER A 113 -5.57 14.02 -0.16
CA SER A 113 -4.33 14.14 -0.91
C SER A 113 -3.41 12.98 -0.57
N ALA A 114 -3.08 12.14 -1.55
CA ALA A 114 -2.16 11.02 -1.34
C ALA A 114 -0.76 11.41 -1.77
N TYR A 115 0.24 11.16 -0.93
CA TYR A 115 1.65 11.42 -1.24
C TYR A 115 2.46 10.15 -1.20
N ARG A 116 3.42 10.07 -2.12
CA ARG A 116 4.38 8.98 -2.24
C ARG A 116 5.76 9.46 -1.85
N PHE A 117 6.45 8.70 -1.01
CA PHE A 117 7.81 8.97 -0.58
C PHE A 117 8.76 7.87 -1.05
N SER A 118 9.90 8.29 -1.60
CA SER A 118 11.07 7.42 -1.83
C SER A 118 12.18 7.88 -0.90
N GLY A 119 12.43 7.10 0.15
CA GLY A 119 13.25 7.53 1.28
C GLY A 119 12.67 8.81 1.92
N SER A 120 13.50 9.84 2.03
CA SER A 120 13.10 11.15 2.57
C SER A 120 12.48 12.11 1.54
N SER A 121 12.47 11.74 0.25
CA SER A 121 12.02 12.63 -0.82
C SER A 121 10.56 12.36 -1.18
N GLN A 122 9.73 13.40 -1.12
CA GLN A 122 8.40 13.39 -1.71
C GLN A 122 8.53 13.28 -3.23
N VAL A 123 7.98 12.23 -3.81
CA VAL A 123 7.99 12.00 -5.27
C VAL A 123 6.86 12.79 -5.97
N GLY A 124 6.02 13.46 -5.19
CA GLY A 124 4.91 14.30 -5.63
C GLY A 124 3.59 13.84 -5.00
N PRO A 125 2.54 14.68 -5.01
CA PRO A 125 1.21 14.19 -4.71
C PRO A 125 0.79 13.23 -5.83
N LEU A 126 0.45 12.00 -5.46
CA LEU A 126 -0.06 10.99 -6.38
C LEU A 126 -1.43 11.42 -6.93
N LEU A 127 -2.23 12.12 -6.12
CA LEU A 127 -3.52 12.70 -6.48
C LEU A 127 -3.78 13.94 -5.61
N LEU A 128 -4.02 15.11 -6.22
CA LEU A 128 -4.65 16.27 -5.59
C LEU A 128 -5.99 16.47 -6.27
N GLN A 129 -7.11 16.23 -5.58
CA GLN A 129 -8.36 16.82 -6.04
C GLN A 129 -9.43 16.83 -4.96
N ASP A 130 -9.95 18.05 -4.76
CA ASP A 130 -11.17 18.41 -4.06
C ASP A 130 -12.29 17.41 -4.39
N ALA A 131 -12.66 16.63 -3.39
CA ALA A 131 -13.49 15.47 -3.57
C ALA A 131 -14.97 15.86 -3.49
N ASN A 132 -15.38 16.63 -4.50
CA ASN A 132 -16.80 16.82 -4.85
C ASN A 132 -17.41 15.57 -5.51
N SER A 133 -16.78 14.39 -5.37
CA SER A 133 -17.35 13.11 -5.76
C SER A 133 -18.48 12.80 -4.80
N THR A 134 -19.71 13.03 -5.26
CA THR A 134 -20.93 12.72 -4.53
C THR A 134 -20.84 11.31 -3.96
N CYS A 135 -20.80 11.18 -2.63
CA CYS A 135 -21.22 9.98 -1.93
C CYS A 135 -22.56 9.56 -2.56
N GLY A 136 -22.57 8.40 -3.23
CA GLY A 136 -23.57 8.05 -4.24
C GLY A 136 -24.97 8.58 -3.92
N SER A 137 -25.56 9.32 -4.87
CA SER A 137 -26.80 10.06 -4.76
C SER A 137 -27.93 9.30 -4.04
N ALA A 138 -28.02 9.44 -2.73
CA ALA A 138 -29.11 8.93 -1.90
C ALA A 138 -29.44 9.93 -0.81
N GLY A 139 -29.90 11.12 -1.21
CA GLY A 139 -30.49 12.13 -0.32
C GLY A 139 -29.89 13.51 -0.52
N GLY A 140 -30.69 14.43 -1.09
CA GLY A 140 -30.31 15.82 -1.36
C GLY A 140 -30.16 16.68 -0.09
N GLY A 141 -29.18 16.36 0.75
CA GLY A 141 -28.73 17.20 1.84
C GLY A 141 -27.21 17.36 1.78
N SER A 142 -26.74 18.59 1.85
CA SER A 142 -25.32 18.99 1.86
C SER A 142 -24.60 18.53 3.13
N ALA A 143 -24.50 17.22 3.36
CA ALA A 143 -23.53 16.63 4.27
C ALA A 143 -22.29 16.31 3.44
N GLY A 144 -21.29 17.19 3.52
CA GLY A 144 -20.04 17.12 2.77
C GLY A 144 -19.30 15.83 3.10
N GLY A 145 -19.17 14.97 2.11
CA GLY A 145 -18.44 13.72 2.21
C GLY A 145 -17.83 13.41 0.86
N ALA A 146 -16.60 12.94 0.90
CA ALA A 146 -15.75 12.72 -0.26
C ALA A 146 -15.43 11.23 -0.38
N SER A 147 -15.61 10.63 -1.56
CA SER A 147 -15.15 9.26 -1.83
C SER A 147 -14.03 9.27 -2.87
N LYS A 148 -12.88 8.66 -2.55
CA LYS A 148 -11.73 8.59 -3.44
C LYS A 148 -11.13 7.19 -3.50
N THR A 149 -10.92 6.71 -4.72
CA THR A 149 -10.17 5.48 -4.98
C THR A 149 -8.76 5.82 -5.44
N LEU A 150 -7.78 5.23 -4.77
CA LEU A 150 -6.38 5.24 -5.12
C LEU A 150 -5.94 3.83 -5.50
N ALA A 151 -5.42 3.65 -6.71
CA ALA A 151 -4.71 2.43 -7.04
C ALA A 151 -3.29 2.53 -6.45
N MET A 152 -2.97 1.68 -5.46
CA MET A 152 -1.61 1.64 -4.93
C MET A 152 -0.71 0.98 -5.97
N PRO A 153 0.46 1.56 -6.28
CA PRO A 153 1.44 0.90 -7.14
C PRO A 153 1.98 -0.38 -6.47
N PRO A 154 2.68 -1.24 -7.22
CA PRO A 154 3.40 -2.40 -6.67
C PRO A 154 4.59 -2.05 -5.79
N GLU A 155 5.03 -0.80 -5.77
CA GLU A 155 6.31 -0.44 -5.18
C GLU A 155 6.17 -0.19 -3.66
N PRO A 156 7.16 -0.60 -2.83
CA PRO A 156 7.15 -0.50 -1.38
C PRO A 156 7.36 0.93 -0.85
N LEU A 157 6.87 1.93 -1.59
CA LEU A 157 7.02 3.33 -1.24
C LEU A 157 6.14 3.68 -0.04
N GLY A 158 6.65 4.53 0.84
CA GLY A 158 5.87 5.05 1.94
C GLY A 158 4.76 5.91 1.38
N GLU A 159 3.52 5.47 1.52
CA GLU A 159 2.36 6.24 1.09
C GLU A 159 1.65 6.82 2.31
N VAL A 160 1.37 8.12 2.26
CA VAL A 160 0.57 8.80 3.29
C VAL A 160 -0.67 9.39 2.66
N LEU A 161 -1.75 9.36 3.43
CA LEU A 161 -2.97 10.09 3.14
C LEU A 161 -2.99 11.35 3.99
N VAL A 162 -3.13 12.50 3.34
CA VAL A 162 -3.43 13.77 3.97
C VAL A 162 -4.92 14.06 3.83
N VAL A 163 -5.52 14.50 4.92
CA VAL A 163 -6.94 14.78 5.06
C VAL A 163 -7.07 16.19 5.59
N GLU A 164 -7.64 17.08 4.79
CA GLU A 164 -7.82 18.49 5.11
C GLU A 164 -9.24 18.94 4.75
N GLY A 165 -9.68 20.09 5.23
CA GLY A 165 -10.95 20.68 4.76
C GLY A 165 -10.77 21.49 3.48
N SER A 166 -11.85 21.65 2.71
CA SER A 166 -11.85 22.56 1.56
C SER A 166 -11.62 24.01 1.99
N GLY A 167 -10.64 24.69 1.39
CA GLY A 167 -10.24 26.04 1.77
C GLY A 167 -9.62 26.10 3.17
N SER A 168 -10.21 26.91 4.06
CA SER A 168 -9.79 27.01 5.47
C SER A 168 -10.80 26.34 6.43
N ALA A 169 -11.68 25.48 5.90
CA ALA A 169 -12.65 24.79 6.71
C ALA A 169 -11.98 23.73 7.59
N GLU A 170 -12.42 23.62 8.83
CA GLU A 170 -12.02 22.57 9.75
C GLU A 170 -13.25 21.90 10.34
N GLY A 171 -13.13 20.63 10.71
CA GLY A 171 -14.27 19.89 11.22
C GLY A 171 -13.96 18.44 11.52
N ASN A 172 -15.00 17.74 11.97
CA ASN A 172 -14.94 16.32 12.24
C ASN A 172 -15.16 15.52 10.96
N PHE A 173 -14.42 14.44 10.81
CA PHE A 173 -14.52 13.53 9.70
C PHE A 173 -14.41 12.08 10.16
N THR A 174 -14.96 11.20 9.35
CA THR A 174 -14.76 9.76 9.42
C THR A 174 -14.08 9.33 8.12
N ILE A 175 -13.06 8.49 8.17
CA ILE A 175 -12.46 7.85 6.99
C ILE A 175 -12.65 6.36 7.11
N ARG A 176 -13.23 5.76 6.09
CA ARG A 176 -13.27 4.31 5.90
C ARG A 176 -12.27 3.94 4.82
N THR A 177 -11.39 2.99 5.13
CA THR A 177 -10.40 2.47 4.19
C THR A 177 -10.84 1.11 3.68
N VAL A 178 -11.03 0.98 2.38
CA VAL A 178 -11.44 -0.25 1.71
C VAL A 178 -10.34 -0.67 0.76
N CYS A 179 -9.96 -1.95 0.76
CA CYS A 179 -8.99 -2.48 -0.18
C CYS A 179 -9.66 -3.53 -1.06
N SER A 180 -9.25 -3.57 -2.32
CA SER A 180 -9.67 -4.59 -3.28
C SER A 180 -8.50 -4.95 -4.19
N TYR A 181 -8.54 -6.09 -4.85
CA TYR A 181 -7.53 -6.48 -5.83
C TYR A 181 -8.00 -6.16 -7.24
N PRO A 182 -7.07 -5.85 -8.18
CA PRO A 182 -7.44 -5.57 -9.55
C PRO A 182 -8.22 -6.75 -10.15
N PRO A 183 -9.24 -6.48 -10.98
CA PRO A 183 -10.01 -7.56 -11.60
C PRO A 183 -9.19 -8.27 -12.68
N ILE A 184 -9.40 -9.57 -12.83
CA ILE A 184 -9.00 -10.37 -13.99
C ILE A 184 -10.26 -10.92 -14.68
N ARG A 185 -10.27 -10.92 -16.01
CA ARG A 185 -11.41 -11.35 -16.84
C ARG A 185 -10.99 -12.43 -17.82
N CYS A 186 -11.98 -13.17 -18.30
CA CYS A 186 -11.80 -14.14 -19.37
C CYS A 186 -11.23 -13.49 -20.62
N GLY A 187 -10.09 -14.01 -21.10
CA GLY A 187 -9.34 -13.48 -22.24
C GLY A 187 -8.18 -12.55 -21.85
N ASP A 188 -8.04 -12.20 -20.55
CA ASP A 188 -6.95 -11.34 -20.11
C ASP A 188 -5.63 -12.10 -20.04
N THR A 189 -4.55 -11.39 -20.40
CA THR A 189 -3.18 -11.77 -20.10
C THR A 189 -2.52 -10.63 -19.32
N HIS A 190 -2.07 -10.91 -18.10
CA HIS A 190 -1.35 -9.98 -17.25
C HIS A 190 0.14 -10.30 -17.27
N HIS A 191 0.96 -9.26 -17.44
CA HIS A 191 2.40 -9.30 -17.32
C HIS A 191 2.85 -8.40 -16.18
N GLY A 192 3.90 -8.80 -15.47
CA GLY A 192 4.48 -8.00 -14.40
C GLY A 192 5.64 -8.72 -13.74
N SER A 193 6.04 -8.23 -12.57
CA SER A 193 7.08 -8.86 -11.74
C SER A 193 6.60 -8.88 -10.29
N ASN A 194 6.81 -9.99 -9.58
CA ASN A 194 6.51 -10.09 -8.15
C ASN A 194 7.74 -9.82 -7.26
N ALA A 195 8.91 -9.52 -7.82
CA ALA A 195 10.18 -9.42 -7.09
C ALA A 195 10.23 -8.42 -5.91
N HIS A 196 9.33 -7.45 -5.88
CA HIS A 196 9.28 -6.40 -4.86
C HIS A 196 8.01 -6.43 -4.02
N LEU A 197 7.21 -7.48 -4.16
CA LEU A 197 5.97 -7.65 -3.42
C LEU A 197 6.20 -8.42 -2.13
N ARG A 198 5.24 -8.32 -1.24
CA ARG A 198 5.17 -9.06 0.01
C ARG A 198 4.45 -10.38 -0.21
N SER A 199 4.75 -11.32 0.67
CA SER A 199 3.95 -12.52 0.90
C SER A 199 2.97 -12.20 2.03
N ASN A 200 1.66 -12.17 1.76
CA ASN A 200 0.63 -12.02 2.78
C ASN A 200 -0.22 -13.30 2.90
N TYR A 201 -0.33 -14.09 1.83
CA TYR A 201 -1.04 -15.34 1.75
C TYR A 201 -0.17 -16.41 1.08
N GLY A 202 -0.65 -17.66 1.04
CA GLY A 202 0.07 -18.74 0.37
C GLY A 202 1.36 -19.17 1.07
N SER A 203 2.46 -19.17 0.32
CA SER A 203 3.80 -19.61 0.75
C SER A 203 4.69 -18.42 1.15
N SER A 204 6.01 -18.60 1.22
CA SER A 204 6.97 -17.53 1.54
C SER A 204 7.38 -16.65 0.35
N SER A 205 6.88 -16.93 -0.85
CA SER A 205 7.19 -16.14 -2.05
C SER A 205 6.34 -14.87 -2.14
N PRO A 206 6.89 -13.75 -2.64
CA PRO A 206 6.11 -12.58 -3.04
C PRO A 206 4.92 -12.93 -3.94
N GLU A 207 3.77 -12.29 -3.71
CA GLU A 207 2.51 -12.69 -4.36
C GLU A 207 1.84 -11.56 -5.16
N MET A 208 1.05 -11.97 -6.16
CA MET A 208 0.16 -11.14 -6.94
C MET A 208 -1.27 -11.65 -6.77
N ILE A 209 -2.23 -10.76 -6.51
CA ILE A 209 -3.63 -11.16 -6.32
C ILE A 209 -4.54 -10.37 -7.27
N TRP A 210 -5.51 -11.06 -7.86
CA TRP A 210 -6.60 -10.48 -8.65
C TRP A 210 -7.96 -10.92 -8.14
N THR A 211 -8.98 -10.08 -8.34
CA THR A 211 -10.38 -10.49 -8.16
C THR A 211 -10.93 -11.13 -9.44
N LEU A 212 -11.63 -12.25 -9.32
CA LEU A 212 -12.33 -12.91 -10.42
C LEU A 212 -13.80 -13.08 -10.06
N SER A 213 -14.66 -12.36 -10.78
CA SER A 213 -16.11 -12.60 -10.77
C SER A 213 -16.43 -13.63 -11.84
N THR A 214 -17.02 -14.77 -11.46
CA THR A 214 -17.39 -15.79 -12.46
C THR A 214 -18.51 -15.28 -13.35
N GLY A 215 -19.44 -14.48 -12.80
CA GLY A 215 -20.64 -13.99 -13.49
C GLY A 215 -21.54 -15.15 -13.90
N ARG A 216 -21.16 -15.86 -14.97
CA ARG A 216 -21.70 -17.17 -15.36
C ARG A 216 -20.80 -18.29 -14.86
N GLY A 217 -21.40 -19.42 -14.50
CA GLY A 217 -20.66 -20.63 -14.21
C GLY A 217 -19.94 -21.14 -15.46
N GLY A 218 -18.98 -22.02 -15.27
CA GLY A 218 -18.28 -22.64 -16.37
C GLY A 218 -16.86 -23.04 -16.01
N THR A 219 -16.06 -23.24 -17.04
CA THR A 219 -14.69 -23.74 -16.94
C THR A 219 -13.70 -22.59 -17.13
N PHE A 220 -12.82 -22.41 -16.16
CA PHE A 220 -11.78 -21.37 -16.12
C PHE A 220 -10.42 -22.03 -16.18
N SER A 221 -9.57 -21.57 -17.10
CA SER A 221 -8.22 -22.08 -17.31
C SER A 221 -7.20 -20.96 -17.07
N PHE A 222 -6.24 -21.23 -16.20
CA PHE A 222 -5.16 -20.33 -15.83
C PHE A 222 -3.86 -20.87 -16.38
N ASP A 223 -3.09 -20.02 -17.04
CA ASP A 223 -1.83 -20.39 -17.69
C ASP A 223 -0.72 -19.41 -17.32
N THR A 224 0.36 -19.94 -16.75
CA THR A 224 1.58 -19.18 -16.43
C THR A 224 2.83 -19.64 -17.15
N CYS A 225 2.70 -20.46 -18.21
CA CYS A 225 3.83 -21.08 -18.91
C CYS A 225 4.91 -20.09 -19.40
N ASN A 226 4.55 -18.83 -19.65
CA ASN A 226 5.46 -17.79 -20.13
C ASN A 226 6.18 -17.01 -19.00
N SER A 227 6.06 -17.46 -17.75
CA SER A 227 6.74 -16.85 -16.59
C SER A 227 8.20 -17.31 -16.48
N THR A 228 9.06 -16.48 -15.90
CA THR A 228 10.51 -16.75 -15.84
C THR A 228 10.94 -17.65 -14.68
N PHE A 229 10.03 -17.96 -13.75
CA PHE A 229 10.27 -18.73 -12.53
C PHE A 229 9.23 -19.87 -12.38
N ASP A 230 9.37 -20.66 -11.32
CA ASP A 230 8.40 -21.69 -10.94
C ASP A 230 7.18 -21.06 -10.25
N THR A 231 6.02 -21.17 -10.88
CA THR A 231 4.80 -20.46 -10.49
C THR A 231 3.76 -21.38 -9.86
N ASP A 232 3.25 -20.96 -8.70
CA ASP A 232 2.09 -21.53 -8.03
C ASP A 232 0.86 -20.65 -8.24
N ILE A 233 -0.32 -21.25 -8.38
CA ILE A 233 -1.60 -20.54 -8.36
C ILE A 233 -2.51 -21.07 -7.27
N ARG A 234 -3.13 -20.16 -6.53
CA ARG A 234 -4.19 -20.46 -5.57
C ARG A 234 -5.47 -19.73 -5.93
N LEU A 235 -6.59 -20.36 -5.60
CA LEU A 235 -7.90 -19.72 -5.60
C LEU A 235 -8.39 -19.61 -4.17
N PHE A 236 -8.80 -18.41 -3.80
CA PHE A 236 -9.46 -18.12 -2.53
C PHE A 236 -10.89 -17.65 -2.77
N ASP A 237 -11.74 -17.79 -1.76
CA ASP A 237 -13.02 -17.08 -1.73
C ASP A 237 -12.82 -15.57 -1.44
N HIS A 238 -13.93 -14.82 -1.38
CA HIS A 238 -13.93 -13.40 -1.07
C HIS A 238 -13.37 -13.05 0.33
N ASN A 239 -13.28 -14.01 1.25
CA ASN A 239 -12.73 -13.83 2.60
C ASN A 239 -11.27 -14.29 2.71
N MET A 240 -10.61 -14.55 1.57
CA MET A 240 -9.26 -15.10 1.53
C MET A 240 -9.14 -16.48 2.21
N SER A 241 -10.20 -17.29 2.18
CA SER A 241 -10.14 -18.72 2.52
C SER A 241 -9.74 -19.55 1.31
N GLN A 242 -8.69 -20.37 1.43
CA GLN A 242 -8.16 -21.11 0.29
C GLN A 242 -9.15 -22.21 -0.15
N LEU A 243 -9.53 -22.17 -1.42
CA LEU A 243 -10.40 -23.16 -2.06
C LEU A 243 -9.60 -24.19 -2.86
N LEU A 244 -8.53 -23.74 -3.53
CA LEU A 244 -7.71 -24.56 -4.40
C LEU A 244 -6.25 -24.09 -4.36
N TYR A 245 -5.34 -25.05 -4.50
CA TYR A 245 -3.91 -24.84 -4.70
C TYR A 245 -3.44 -25.71 -5.87
N VAL A 246 -2.68 -25.11 -6.77
CA VAL A 246 -2.03 -25.78 -7.88
C VAL A 246 -0.59 -25.30 -7.96
N ASP A 247 0.33 -26.25 -7.84
CA ASP A 247 1.77 -26.07 -7.92
C ASP A 247 2.19 -26.06 -9.41
N PHE A 248 2.45 -27.24 -9.98
CA PHE A 248 2.73 -27.37 -11.42
C PHE A 248 1.96 -28.52 -12.06
N VAL A 249 1.77 -28.43 -13.38
CA VAL A 249 1.49 -29.60 -14.22
C VAL A 249 2.81 -30.14 -14.80
N PRO A 250 2.97 -31.47 -14.96
CA PRO A 250 4.20 -32.06 -15.45
C PRO A 250 4.74 -31.33 -16.69
N ALA A 251 6.08 -31.18 -16.76
CA ALA A 251 6.83 -30.32 -17.69
C ALA A 251 6.49 -30.44 -19.19
N THR A 252 5.67 -31.41 -19.60
CA THR A 252 5.23 -31.63 -20.97
C THR A 252 4.31 -30.53 -21.53
N GLN A 253 3.65 -29.72 -20.70
CA GLN A 253 2.79 -28.62 -21.17
C GLN A 253 3.50 -27.25 -21.24
N CYS A 254 4.30 -26.90 -20.21
CA CYS A 254 4.98 -25.60 -20.13
C CYS A 254 6.52 -25.64 -20.30
N GLY A 255 7.11 -26.80 -20.64
CA GLY A 255 8.57 -26.93 -20.74
C GLY A 255 9.32 -26.72 -19.42
N GLY A 256 8.63 -26.78 -18.28
CA GLY A 256 9.17 -26.58 -16.93
C GLY A 256 8.07 -26.60 -15.86
N TYR A 257 8.41 -26.19 -14.64
CA TYR A 257 7.48 -26.07 -13.52
C TYR A 257 6.81 -24.69 -13.60
N ARG A 258 5.59 -24.64 -14.14
CA ARG A 258 4.71 -23.47 -14.14
C ARG A 258 3.27 -23.96 -14.04
N ALA A 259 2.44 -23.25 -13.28
CA ALA A 259 1.03 -23.57 -13.16
C ALA A 259 0.29 -23.41 -14.52
N ASN A 260 -0.33 -24.49 -14.96
CA ASN A 260 -1.37 -24.47 -15.99
C ASN A 260 -2.49 -25.41 -15.54
N PHE A 261 -3.68 -24.88 -15.29
CA PHE A 261 -4.78 -25.72 -14.82
C PHE A 261 -6.13 -25.20 -15.22
N THR A 262 -7.12 -26.06 -15.08
CA THR A 262 -8.51 -25.80 -15.43
C THR A 262 -9.41 -26.21 -14.28
N VAL A 263 -10.37 -25.35 -13.92
CA VAL A 263 -11.32 -25.58 -12.83
C VAL A 263 -12.73 -25.19 -13.27
N HIS A 264 -13.73 -25.93 -12.81
CA HIS A 264 -15.13 -25.58 -12.99
C HIS A 264 -15.63 -24.78 -11.77
N ARG A 265 -16.31 -23.64 -12.00
CA ARG A 265 -16.84 -22.76 -10.95
C ARG A 265 -18.31 -22.44 -11.21
N ASN A 266 -19.07 -22.23 -10.13
CA ASN A 266 -20.48 -21.87 -10.25
C ASN A 266 -20.66 -20.40 -10.64
N ALA A 267 -21.86 -20.06 -11.10
CA ALA A 267 -22.24 -18.68 -11.40
C ALA A 267 -22.29 -17.82 -10.13
N GLY A 268 -21.94 -16.54 -10.27
CA GLY A 268 -22.05 -15.54 -9.21
C GLY A 268 -21.04 -15.68 -8.07
N GLU A 269 -19.96 -16.44 -8.26
CA GLU A 269 -18.89 -16.54 -7.28
C GLU A 269 -17.90 -15.38 -7.45
N GLU A 270 -17.46 -14.82 -6.32
CA GLU A 270 -16.38 -13.83 -6.25
C GLU A 270 -15.15 -14.49 -5.62
N LEU A 271 -14.08 -14.57 -6.38
CA LEU A 271 -12.86 -15.28 -6.05
C LEU A 271 -11.66 -14.34 -6.03
N ASN A 272 -10.62 -14.74 -5.32
CA ASN A 272 -9.31 -14.14 -5.43
C ASN A 272 -8.33 -15.15 -6.03
N VAL A 273 -7.67 -14.75 -7.11
CA VAL A 273 -6.65 -15.54 -7.81
C VAL A 273 -5.31 -15.03 -7.34
N LEU A 274 -4.53 -15.90 -6.69
CA LEU A 274 -3.18 -15.58 -6.22
C LEU A 274 -2.18 -16.31 -7.11
N LEU A 275 -1.19 -15.56 -7.61
CA LEU A 275 0.01 -16.07 -8.26
C LEU A 275 1.20 -15.80 -7.35
N GLU A 276 2.00 -16.82 -7.09
CA GLU A 276 3.26 -16.72 -6.35
C GLU A 276 4.30 -17.65 -6.97
N GLY A 277 5.52 -17.67 -6.43
CA GLY A 277 6.53 -18.64 -6.82
C GLY A 277 6.67 -19.79 -5.83
N TRP A 278 7.25 -20.92 -6.28
CA TRP A 278 7.60 -22.01 -5.38
C TRP A 278 8.64 -21.55 -4.34
N SER A 279 8.40 -21.86 -3.07
CA SER A 279 9.26 -21.51 -1.93
C SER A 279 9.51 -20.00 -1.80
N THR A 280 10.58 -19.49 -2.41
CA THR A 280 10.98 -18.08 -2.37
C THR A 280 11.34 -17.56 -3.76
N GLU A 281 10.98 -18.31 -4.81
CA GLU A 281 11.20 -17.88 -6.19
C GLU A 281 10.30 -16.69 -6.52
N PHE A 282 10.82 -15.78 -7.34
CA PHE A 282 10.12 -14.61 -7.84
C PHE A 282 10.77 -14.18 -9.15
N GLY A 283 10.04 -13.38 -9.92
CA GLY A 283 10.51 -12.84 -11.18
C GLY A 283 9.37 -12.29 -12.01
N ASP A 284 9.62 -12.24 -13.32
CA ASP A 284 8.65 -11.76 -14.27
C ASP A 284 7.61 -12.86 -14.56
N PHE A 285 6.34 -12.52 -14.41
CA PHE A 285 5.23 -13.44 -14.64
C PHE A 285 4.42 -13.06 -15.88
N SER A 286 3.74 -14.07 -16.41
CA SER A 286 2.71 -13.92 -17.44
C SER A 286 1.54 -14.81 -17.08
N LEU A 287 0.42 -14.25 -16.60
CA LEU A 287 -0.80 -14.99 -16.27
C LEU A 287 -1.86 -14.78 -17.33
N THR A 288 -2.31 -15.83 -17.99
CA THR A 288 -3.45 -15.80 -18.92
C THR A 288 -4.65 -16.51 -18.33
N LEU A 289 -5.82 -15.88 -18.40
CA LEU A 289 -7.10 -16.48 -18.02
C LEU A 289 -7.95 -16.73 -19.28
N SER A 290 -8.30 -18.00 -19.52
CA SER A 290 -9.23 -18.42 -20.59
C SER A 290 -10.48 -19.06 -19.99
N CYS A 291 -11.63 -18.89 -20.63
CA CYS A 291 -12.89 -19.41 -20.10
C CYS A 291 -13.76 -20.08 -21.16
N SER A 292 -14.48 -21.11 -20.76
CA SER A 292 -15.62 -21.71 -21.47
C SER A 292 -16.82 -21.64 -20.54
N LEU A 293 -17.67 -20.64 -20.74
CA LEU A 293 -18.83 -20.33 -19.88
C LEU A 293 -20.06 -21.15 -20.29
N ASP A 294 -20.91 -21.47 -19.31
CA ASP A 294 -22.18 -22.17 -19.50
C ASP A 294 -23.34 -21.26 -20.00
#